data_AF-A0A497N7S4-F1
#
_entry.id   AF-A0A497N7S4-F1
#
_cell.length_a   1.000
_cell.length_b   1.000
_cell.length_c   1.000
_cell.angle_alpha   90.00
_cell.angle_beta   90.00
_cell.angle_gamma   90.00
#
_symmetry.space_group_name_H-M   'P 1'
#
loop_
_entity.id
_entity.type
_entity.pdbx_description
1 polymer ?
#
loop_
_entity_poly.entity_id
_entity_poly.type
_entity_poly.pdbx_seq_one_letter_code
_entity_poly.pdbx_strand_id
1 'polypeptide(L)'
;MVKNVPIYEVVSPEYWVPDLVTDTTEQTAQYHFFEMVTSRFELELVNKSNPDTYFNLEDLQEDTIDDDNGYREQKQDHRLLSSSQNIEDRYRIVNCYITIGHRKYMVTLGNQRSLIIRFEVIEAETKEEKENPYLIPFPINVTHSIPMREDPYGLSLLELIIDKQNAQNRLMNLALIQEQENVFQKFIVDTDIIPNLDLLKAPTDRGHQYIAASSNKSLAGKNITNSIQPINDKMPLDTSKLSLSETIDQLVQSTTGFTDQNRGLQAANQTLGQAQIQQQNSNLLFNLDATMIGLGEEDFWLNIWYRSIKAFFPKTKDKLFRIGSGISGRTFTFNRDDILSSIDPDVTIISKRRKMDEERQMLAQMNAQWPLIQQDPNIPQVSKSIYFRKMLELQ
;
A
#
# COMPACT_ATOMS: atom_id res chain seq x y z
N MET A 1 12.21 -30.69 -7.06
CA MET A 1 11.36 -30.32 -8.22
C MET A 1 10.10 -29.67 -7.70
N VAL A 2 10.07 -28.33 -7.65
CA VAL A 2 8.85 -27.60 -7.31
C VAL A 2 7.99 -27.60 -8.57
N LYS A 3 6.96 -28.46 -8.59
CA LYS A 3 5.99 -28.57 -9.69
C LYS A 3 5.11 -27.33 -9.69
N ASN A 4 5.06 -26.58 -10.80
CA ASN A 4 4.01 -25.63 -11.22
C ASN A 4 3.11 -25.08 -10.10
N VAL A 5 3.71 -24.39 -9.13
CA VAL A 5 2.95 -23.64 -8.12
C VAL A 5 2.84 -22.20 -8.64
N PRO A 6 1.64 -21.62 -8.74
CA PRO A 6 1.52 -20.20 -9.05
C PRO A 6 2.24 -19.39 -7.98
N ILE A 7 3.19 -18.56 -8.39
CA ILE A 7 3.91 -17.63 -7.53
C ILE A 7 3.21 -16.29 -7.66
N TYR A 8 2.75 -15.75 -6.54
CA TYR A 8 2.20 -14.39 -6.47
C TYR A 8 3.28 -13.47 -5.91
N GLU A 9 3.53 -12.37 -6.61
CA GLU A 9 4.50 -11.36 -6.19
C GLU A 9 3.76 -10.04 -5.94
N VAL A 10 4.09 -9.39 -4.81
CA VAL A 10 3.63 -8.04 -4.53
C VAL A 10 4.66 -7.08 -5.12
N VAL A 11 4.25 -6.34 -6.13
CA VAL A 11 5.08 -5.35 -6.82
C VAL A 11 4.76 -3.96 -6.28
N SER A 12 5.78 -3.12 -6.07
CA SER A 12 5.56 -1.72 -5.68
C SER A 12 4.77 -0.97 -6.76
N PRO A 13 3.80 -0.12 -6.39
CA PRO A 13 3.05 0.69 -7.36
C PRO A 13 3.95 1.61 -8.20
N GLU A 14 5.09 2.05 -7.66
CA GLU A 14 6.09 2.89 -8.36
C GLU A 14 6.66 2.24 -9.63
N TYR A 15 6.62 0.91 -9.71
CA TYR A 15 7.09 0.17 -10.87
C TYR A 15 6.03 0.02 -11.96
N TRP A 16 4.76 0.21 -11.61
CA TRP A 16 3.67 0.10 -12.57
C TRP A 16 3.55 1.41 -13.35
N VAL A 17 3.29 1.32 -14.64
CA VAL A 17 2.89 2.42 -15.51
C VAL A 17 1.60 1.99 -16.19
N PRO A 18 0.48 2.67 -15.92
CA PRO A 18 -0.84 2.28 -16.40
C PRO A 18 -1.12 2.88 -17.79
N ASP A 19 -2.23 2.46 -18.36
CA ASP A 19 -2.88 3.17 -19.46
C ASP A 19 -3.50 4.49 -18.97
N LEU A 20 -2.91 5.60 -19.42
CA LEU A 20 -3.31 6.98 -19.08
C LEU A 20 -4.75 7.33 -19.50
N VAL A 21 -5.41 6.50 -20.30
CA VAL A 21 -6.71 6.82 -20.92
C VAL A 21 -7.87 6.05 -20.28
N THR A 22 -7.61 5.05 -19.43
CA THR A 22 -8.64 4.12 -18.94
C THR A 22 -8.77 4.09 -17.42
N ASP A 23 -10.01 4.00 -16.93
CA ASP A 23 -10.32 3.69 -15.54
C ASP A 23 -9.96 2.22 -15.26
N THR A 24 -9.05 1.97 -14.32
CA THR A 24 -8.56 0.61 -14.00
C THR A 24 -9.51 -0.18 -13.12
N THR A 25 -10.56 0.45 -12.59
CA THR A 25 -11.67 -0.27 -11.94
C THR A 25 -12.52 -1.02 -12.97
N GLU A 26 -12.52 -0.54 -14.21
CA GLU A 26 -13.05 -1.25 -15.35
C GLU A 26 -11.90 -2.09 -15.93
N GLN A 27 -12.10 -3.39 -16.16
CA GLN A 27 -11.09 -4.29 -16.75
C GLN A 27 -10.75 -3.96 -18.23
N THR A 28 -10.87 -2.69 -18.61
CA THR A 28 -10.85 -2.11 -19.96
C THR A 28 -9.52 -1.46 -20.29
N ALA A 29 -8.59 -1.35 -19.34
CA ALA A 29 -7.23 -0.89 -19.60
C ALA A 29 -6.60 -1.71 -20.73
N GLN A 30 -6.04 -1.04 -21.74
CA GLN A 30 -5.50 -1.74 -22.91
C GLN A 30 -4.07 -2.23 -22.66
N TYR A 31 -3.36 -1.57 -21.74
CA TYR A 31 -1.98 -1.88 -21.40
C TYR A 31 -1.63 -1.63 -19.92
N HIS A 32 -0.74 -2.47 -19.38
CA HIS A 32 -0.09 -2.27 -18.08
C HIS A 32 1.41 -2.58 -18.21
N PHE A 33 2.29 -1.72 -17.70
CA PHE A 33 3.73 -1.94 -17.75
C PHE A 33 4.33 -1.99 -16.35
N PHE A 34 5.23 -2.92 -16.07
CA PHE A 34 5.92 -3.01 -14.77
C PHE A 34 7.42 -3.05 -14.98
N GLU A 35 8.11 -2.02 -14.52
CA GLU A 35 9.57 -1.95 -14.58
C GLU A 35 10.20 -2.64 -13.37
N MET A 36 11.02 -3.66 -13.58
CA MET A 36 11.57 -4.47 -12.50
C MET A 36 13.07 -4.69 -12.73
N VAL A 37 13.80 -4.87 -11.63
CA VAL A 37 15.21 -5.27 -11.66
C VAL A 37 15.28 -6.75 -11.29
N THR A 38 15.88 -7.54 -12.17
CA THR A 38 16.06 -8.99 -12.00
C THR A 38 17.51 -9.38 -12.25
N SER A 39 17.88 -10.59 -11.84
CA SER A 39 19.17 -11.19 -12.16
C SER A 39 19.07 -12.25 -13.26
N ARG A 40 20.16 -12.49 -13.98
CA ARG A 40 20.23 -13.61 -14.96
C ARG A 40 19.84 -14.94 -14.33
N PHE A 41 20.29 -15.17 -13.10
CA PHE A 41 19.99 -16.38 -12.35
C PHE A 41 18.47 -16.60 -12.17
N GLU A 42 17.72 -15.56 -11.84
CA GLU A 42 16.26 -15.63 -11.68
C GLU A 42 15.57 -15.97 -13.01
N LEU A 43 15.98 -15.32 -14.11
CA LEU A 43 15.44 -15.58 -15.45
C LEU A 43 15.72 -17.03 -15.89
N GLU A 44 16.95 -17.51 -15.68
CA GLU A 44 17.33 -18.90 -15.99
C GLU A 44 16.61 -19.91 -15.10
N LEU A 45 16.34 -19.58 -13.83
CA LEU A 45 15.59 -20.44 -12.93
C LEU A 45 14.14 -20.63 -13.40
N VAL A 46 13.51 -19.56 -13.90
CA VAL A 46 12.19 -19.64 -14.51
C VAL A 46 12.25 -20.48 -15.79
N ASN A 47 13.23 -20.26 -16.66
CA ASN A 47 13.36 -21.03 -17.91
C ASN A 47 13.66 -22.53 -17.67
N LYS A 48 14.33 -22.87 -16.56
CA LYS A 48 14.50 -24.28 -16.12
C LYS A 48 13.19 -24.91 -15.68
N SER A 49 12.29 -24.12 -15.11
CA SER A 49 11.00 -24.59 -14.60
C SER A 49 9.95 -24.66 -15.71
N ASN A 50 9.99 -23.72 -16.65
CA ASN A 50 9.13 -23.64 -17.82
C ASN A 50 10.01 -23.34 -19.05
N PRO A 51 10.42 -24.38 -19.81
CA PRO A 51 11.27 -24.20 -20.99
C PRO A 51 10.61 -23.26 -21.99
N ASP A 52 11.41 -22.41 -22.62
CA ASP A 52 11.01 -21.45 -23.66
C ASP A 52 10.16 -20.26 -23.18
N THR A 53 10.02 -20.04 -21.87
CA THR A 53 9.36 -18.82 -21.35
C THR A 53 10.19 -17.57 -21.66
N TYR A 54 11.51 -17.63 -21.48
CA TYR A 54 12.40 -16.52 -21.82
C TYR A 54 13.33 -16.90 -22.98
N PHE A 55 13.47 -15.99 -23.94
CA PHE A 55 14.36 -16.10 -25.10
C PHE A 55 15.27 -14.87 -25.21
N ASN A 56 16.33 -14.96 -26.03
CA ASN A 56 17.34 -13.90 -26.24
C ASN A 56 17.99 -13.39 -24.93
N LEU A 57 18.12 -14.25 -23.91
CA LEU A 57 18.78 -13.88 -22.64
C LEU A 57 20.26 -13.55 -22.82
N GLU A 58 20.87 -14.02 -23.91
CA GLU A 58 22.27 -13.77 -24.27
C GLU A 58 22.51 -12.33 -24.74
N ASP A 59 21.48 -11.69 -25.32
CA ASP A 59 21.55 -10.33 -25.84
C ASP A 59 21.20 -9.27 -24.77
N LEU A 60 20.88 -9.71 -23.55
CA LEU A 60 20.49 -8.84 -22.45
C LEU A 60 21.74 -8.09 -21.93
N GLN A 61 21.64 -6.77 -21.88
CA GLN A 61 22.71 -5.88 -21.43
C GLN A 61 22.52 -5.55 -19.96
N GLU A 62 23.58 -5.72 -19.18
CA GLU A 62 23.59 -5.33 -17.77
C GLU A 62 23.28 -3.85 -17.61
N ASP A 63 22.44 -3.54 -16.64
CA ASP A 63 22.12 -2.16 -16.30
C ASP A 63 23.16 -1.65 -15.31
N THR A 64 23.96 -0.68 -15.74
CA THR A 64 24.88 0.06 -14.87
C THR A 64 24.08 1.10 -14.09
N ILE A 65 23.35 0.67 -13.07
CA ILE A 65 22.61 1.59 -12.20
C ILE A 65 23.62 2.31 -11.30
N ASP A 66 23.95 3.55 -11.63
CA ASP A 66 24.92 4.38 -10.92
C ASP A 66 24.31 5.16 -9.72
N ASP A 67 23.02 5.02 -9.40
CA ASP A 67 22.39 5.96 -8.43
C ASP A 67 21.15 5.41 -7.69
N ASP A 68 21.29 4.34 -6.89
CA ASP A 68 20.18 3.90 -6.01
C ASP A 68 20.66 3.28 -4.68
N ASN A 69 21.62 3.96 -4.02
CA ASN A 69 22.11 3.55 -2.70
C ASN A 69 21.02 3.57 -1.60
N GLY A 70 19.97 4.39 -1.74
CA GLY A 70 18.85 4.45 -0.80
C GLY A 70 17.95 3.21 -0.83
N TYR A 71 17.68 2.67 -2.02
CA TYR A 71 16.90 1.44 -2.18
C TYR A 71 17.65 0.19 -1.69
N ARG A 72 19.00 0.22 -1.77
CA ARG A 72 19.90 -0.83 -1.26
C ARG A 72 19.79 -1.03 0.25
N GLU A 73 19.76 0.05 1.04
CA GLU A 73 19.57 -0.03 2.50
C GLU A 73 18.15 -0.54 2.84
N GLN A 74 17.13 -0.03 2.15
CA GLN A 74 15.73 -0.39 2.45
C GLN A 74 15.43 -1.88 2.18
N LYS A 75 15.97 -2.48 1.11
CA LYS A 75 15.81 -3.91 0.83
C LYS A 75 16.68 -4.81 1.71
N GLN A 76 17.84 -4.33 2.16
CA GLN A 76 18.71 -5.07 3.09
C GLN A 76 18.08 -5.19 4.48
N ASP A 77 17.40 -4.14 4.96
CA ASP A 77 16.75 -4.16 6.27
C ASP A 77 15.44 -4.97 6.28
N HIS A 78 14.70 -5.01 5.17
CA HIS A 78 13.42 -5.73 5.09
C HIS A 78 13.56 -7.25 4.87
N ARG A 79 14.71 -7.73 4.39
CA ARG A 79 14.95 -9.16 4.23
C ARG A 79 16.01 -9.58 5.24
N LEU A 80 15.57 -10.09 6.40
CA LEU A 80 16.36 -10.86 7.39
C LEU A 80 16.99 -12.16 6.82
N LEU A 81 17.25 -12.21 5.51
CA LEU A 81 17.98 -13.27 4.84
C LEU A 81 19.39 -12.76 4.60
N SER A 82 20.28 -13.15 5.51
CA SER A 82 21.72 -13.10 5.31
C SER A 82 22.09 -13.84 4.02
N SER A 83 22.44 -13.12 2.96
CA SER A 83 23.63 -13.45 2.18
C SER A 83 24.02 -12.29 1.27
N SER A 84 25.22 -11.80 1.53
CA SER A 84 26.07 -11.02 0.63
C SER A 84 26.40 -11.82 -0.63
N GLN A 85 25.46 -11.95 -1.55
CA GLN A 85 25.81 -12.16 -2.95
C GLN A 85 25.86 -10.79 -3.60
N ASN A 86 27.07 -10.36 -3.98
CA ASN A 86 27.21 -9.37 -5.04
C ASN A 86 26.42 -9.94 -6.23
N ILE A 87 25.23 -9.38 -6.45
CA ILE A 87 24.45 -9.66 -7.65
C ILE A 87 25.15 -8.89 -8.78
N GLU A 88 26.28 -9.42 -9.24
CA GLU A 88 26.78 -9.18 -10.58
C GLU A 88 25.70 -9.72 -11.55
N ASP A 89 25.50 -9.06 -12.69
CA ASP A 89 24.46 -9.37 -13.69
C ASP A 89 23.03 -8.92 -13.31
N ARG A 90 22.84 -7.60 -13.05
CA ARG A 90 21.50 -7.00 -12.90
C ARG A 90 20.98 -6.49 -14.24
N TYR A 91 19.71 -6.79 -14.50
CA TYR A 91 19.01 -6.37 -15.71
C TYR A 91 17.72 -5.67 -15.35
N ARG A 92 17.49 -4.52 -15.98
CA ARG A 92 16.21 -3.83 -15.94
C ARG A 92 15.31 -4.36 -17.04
N ILE A 93 14.20 -4.95 -16.63
CA ILE A 93 13.19 -5.53 -17.51
C ILE A 93 11.86 -4.80 -17.34
N VAL A 94 11.04 -4.78 -18.39
CA VAL A 94 9.69 -4.21 -18.36
C VAL A 94 8.69 -5.30 -18.73
N ASN A 95 7.81 -5.66 -17.81
CA ASN A 95 6.70 -6.56 -18.06
C ASN A 95 5.49 -5.78 -18.56
N CYS A 96 5.10 -6.02 -19.80
CA CYS A 96 3.98 -5.39 -20.48
C CYS A 96 2.82 -6.38 -20.59
N TYR A 97 1.65 -6.01 -20.09
CA TYR A 97 0.40 -6.72 -20.32
C TYR A 97 -0.39 -5.91 -21.33
N ILE A 98 -0.61 -6.44 -22.53
CA ILE A 98 -1.16 -5.67 -23.65
C ILE A 98 -2.24 -6.45 -24.39
N THR A 99 -3.17 -5.73 -25.00
CA THR A 99 -4.18 -6.32 -25.90
C THR A 99 -3.81 -6.09 -27.36
N ILE A 100 -3.59 -7.16 -28.13
CA ILE A 100 -3.33 -7.11 -29.57
C ILE A 100 -4.37 -7.99 -30.27
N GLY A 101 -5.14 -7.43 -31.21
CA GLY A 101 -6.07 -8.21 -32.03
C GLY A 101 -7.05 -9.08 -31.22
N HIS A 102 -7.62 -8.51 -30.15
CA HIS A 102 -8.57 -9.16 -29.23
C HIS A 102 -8.00 -10.29 -28.37
N ARG A 103 -6.67 -10.42 -28.30
CA ARG A 103 -5.99 -11.34 -27.39
C ARG A 103 -5.12 -10.55 -26.43
N LYS A 104 -5.05 -11.03 -25.19
CA LYS A 104 -4.19 -10.46 -24.15
C LYS A 104 -2.86 -11.20 -24.14
N TYR A 105 -1.78 -10.44 -24.00
CA TYR A 105 -0.40 -10.93 -24.02
C TYR A 105 0.36 -10.43 -22.80
N MET A 106 1.30 -11.24 -22.34
CA MET A 106 2.36 -10.83 -21.43
C MET A 106 3.68 -10.79 -22.21
N VAL A 107 4.28 -9.61 -22.29
CA VAL A 107 5.53 -9.36 -23.02
C VAL A 107 6.56 -8.85 -22.03
N THR A 108 7.75 -9.42 -22.01
CA THR A 108 8.85 -8.85 -21.22
C THR A 108 9.87 -8.24 -22.16
N LEU A 109 10.23 -6.98 -21.90
CA LEU A 109 11.21 -6.23 -22.67
C LEU A 109 12.48 -6.00 -21.84
N GLY A 110 13.64 -6.17 -22.45
CA GLY A 110 14.95 -5.82 -21.91
C GLY A 110 15.61 -4.66 -22.68
N ASN A 111 16.81 -4.27 -22.25
CA ASN A 111 17.66 -3.25 -22.90
C ASN A 111 16.90 -1.95 -23.20
N GLN A 112 16.36 -1.30 -22.16
CA GLN A 112 15.58 -0.06 -22.34
C GLN A 112 14.43 -0.20 -23.35
N ARG A 113 13.75 -1.35 -23.33
CA ARG A 113 12.59 -1.68 -24.17
C ARG A 113 12.92 -1.98 -25.63
N SER A 114 14.19 -2.18 -25.99
CA SER A 114 14.61 -2.50 -27.36
C SER A 114 14.62 -4.00 -27.68
N LEU A 115 14.71 -4.86 -26.66
CA LEU A 115 14.81 -6.31 -26.82
C LEU A 115 13.56 -6.98 -26.25
N ILE A 116 12.91 -7.86 -27.00
CA ILE A 116 11.85 -8.72 -26.47
C ILE A 116 12.51 -10.00 -25.94
N ILE A 117 12.25 -10.33 -24.68
CA ILE A 117 12.76 -11.55 -24.03
C ILE A 117 11.68 -12.53 -23.62
N ARG A 118 10.40 -12.13 -23.61
CA ARG A 118 9.24 -13.01 -23.39
C ARG A 118 8.07 -12.49 -24.19
N PHE A 119 7.28 -13.40 -24.75
CA PHE A 119 6.06 -13.09 -25.48
C PHE A 119 5.07 -14.25 -25.34
N GLU A 120 4.19 -14.16 -24.36
CA GLU A 120 3.26 -15.23 -24.02
C GLU A 120 1.81 -14.77 -24.18
N VAL A 121 0.97 -15.65 -24.72
CA VAL A 121 -0.47 -15.41 -24.81
C VAL A 121 -1.12 -15.76 -23.48
N ILE A 122 -1.98 -14.89 -22.99
CA ILE A 122 -2.79 -15.15 -21.82
C ILE A 122 -4.00 -15.97 -22.28
N GLU A 123 -3.96 -17.29 -22.04
CA GLU A 123 -4.99 -18.23 -22.52
C GLU A 123 -6.32 -18.11 -21.75
N ALA A 124 -7.41 -18.44 -22.44
CA ALA A 124 -8.75 -18.53 -21.85
C ALA A 124 -8.91 -19.83 -21.05
N GLU A 125 -9.25 -19.72 -19.78
CA GLU A 125 -9.36 -20.84 -18.85
C GLU A 125 -10.83 -21.20 -18.57
N THR A 126 -11.70 -20.19 -18.42
CA THR A 126 -13.12 -20.40 -18.16
C THR A 126 -13.91 -20.66 -19.46
N LYS A 127 -15.11 -21.24 -19.36
CA LYS A 127 -15.99 -21.45 -20.53
C LYS A 127 -16.43 -20.11 -21.12
N GLU A 128 -16.75 -19.15 -20.26
CA GLU A 128 -17.15 -17.80 -20.63
C GLU A 128 -16.01 -17.03 -21.34
N GLU A 129 -14.76 -17.16 -20.85
CA GLU A 129 -13.58 -16.58 -21.50
C GLU A 129 -13.32 -17.19 -22.89
N LYS A 130 -13.62 -18.48 -23.09
CA LYS A 130 -13.47 -19.16 -24.38
C LYS A 130 -14.51 -18.69 -25.39
N GLU A 131 -15.71 -18.34 -24.92
CA GLU A 131 -16.77 -17.77 -25.75
C GLU A 131 -16.51 -16.29 -26.08
N ASN A 132 -15.95 -15.55 -25.12
CA ASN A 132 -15.62 -14.14 -25.29
C ASN A 132 -14.19 -13.80 -24.79
N PRO A 133 -13.21 -13.66 -25.70
CA PRO A 133 -11.82 -13.32 -25.37
C PRO A 133 -11.64 -11.98 -24.64
N TYR A 134 -12.62 -11.07 -24.69
CA TYR A 134 -12.56 -9.81 -23.95
C TYR A 134 -12.72 -9.97 -22.44
N LEU A 135 -13.37 -11.05 -21.99
CA LEU A 135 -13.58 -11.32 -20.57
C LEU A 135 -12.34 -11.83 -19.86
N ILE A 136 -11.28 -12.18 -20.60
CA ILE A 136 -10.03 -12.65 -20.01
C ILE A 136 -9.44 -11.51 -19.18
N PRO A 137 -9.28 -11.64 -17.85
CA PRO A 137 -8.66 -10.58 -17.05
C PRO A 137 -7.13 -10.59 -17.22
N PHE A 138 -6.48 -9.45 -17.01
CA PHE A 138 -5.03 -9.44 -16.81
C PHE A 138 -4.72 -10.05 -15.43
N PRO A 139 -3.60 -10.77 -15.27
CA PRO A 139 -3.20 -11.37 -14.00
C PRO A 139 -2.59 -10.33 -13.05
N ILE A 140 -3.27 -9.19 -12.90
CA ILE A 140 -2.88 -8.04 -12.08
C ILE A 140 -4.06 -7.73 -11.18
N ASN A 141 -3.80 -7.54 -9.90
CA ASN A 141 -4.79 -7.04 -8.95
C ASN A 141 -4.26 -5.74 -8.36
N VAL A 142 -5.12 -4.73 -8.30
CA VAL A 142 -4.80 -3.41 -7.73
C VAL A 142 -5.68 -3.20 -6.52
N THR A 143 -5.07 -2.99 -5.36
CA THR A 143 -5.75 -2.60 -4.13
C THR A 143 -5.49 -1.13 -3.85
N HIS A 144 -6.55 -0.32 -3.84
CA HIS A 144 -6.47 1.11 -3.54
C HIS A 144 -7.15 1.42 -2.20
N SER A 145 -6.63 2.42 -1.47
CA SER A 145 -7.28 2.89 -0.24
C SER A 145 -8.42 3.86 -0.58
N ILE A 146 -8.16 4.84 -1.45
CA ILE A 146 -9.16 5.81 -1.90
C ILE A 146 -9.16 5.84 -3.43
N PRO A 147 -10.25 5.47 -4.12
CA PRO A 147 -10.30 5.55 -5.58
C PRO A 147 -10.30 7.02 -6.03
N MET A 148 -9.62 7.31 -7.14
CA MET A 148 -9.60 8.62 -7.76
C MET A 148 -10.09 8.52 -9.20
N ARG A 149 -10.92 9.49 -9.58
CA ARG A 149 -11.38 9.65 -10.95
C ARG A 149 -10.18 10.13 -11.76
N GLU A 150 -9.66 9.30 -12.67
CA GLU A 150 -8.44 9.52 -13.49
C GLU A 150 -7.10 9.06 -12.88
N ASP A 151 -7.07 8.56 -11.64
CA ASP A 151 -5.87 7.93 -11.08
C ASP A 151 -6.14 6.44 -10.77
N PRO A 152 -5.49 5.54 -11.53
CA PRO A 152 -5.74 4.12 -11.46
C PRO A 152 -5.19 3.42 -10.21
N TYR A 153 -4.32 4.08 -9.45
CA TYR A 153 -3.83 3.62 -8.15
C TYR A 153 -4.75 4.04 -7.02
N GLY A 154 -5.64 5.01 -7.31
CA GLY A 154 -6.20 5.82 -6.27
C GLY A 154 -5.10 6.45 -5.43
N LEU A 155 -5.42 6.77 -4.19
CA LEU A 155 -4.46 7.33 -3.27
C LEU A 155 -4.20 6.34 -2.13
N SER A 156 -2.92 6.08 -1.89
CA SER A 156 -2.46 5.16 -0.85
C SER A 156 -2.54 5.81 0.53
N LEU A 157 -2.80 5.00 1.57
CA LEU A 157 -2.74 5.47 2.95
C LEU A 157 -1.38 6.12 3.28
N LEU A 158 -0.29 5.63 2.70
CA LEU A 158 1.05 6.18 2.93
C LEU A 158 1.22 7.56 2.27
N GLU A 159 0.68 7.76 1.08
CA GLU A 159 0.70 9.05 0.38
C GLU A 159 -0.11 10.11 1.12
N LEU A 160 -1.21 9.71 1.75
CA LEU A 160 -1.96 10.60 2.64
C LEU A 160 -1.12 11.13 3.79
N ILE A 161 -0.15 10.36 4.29
CA ILE A 161 0.58 10.64 5.53
C ILE A 161 1.95 11.26 5.26
N ILE A 162 2.61 10.94 4.14
CA ILE A 162 4.03 11.25 3.91
C ILE A 162 4.37 12.73 4.07
N ASP A 163 3.55 13.64 3.51
CA ASP A 163 3.78 15.08 3.63
C ASP A 163 3.69 15.57 5.07
N LYS A 164 2.77 15.00 5.85
CA LYS A 164 2.54 15.35 7.26
C LYS A 164 3.68 14.83 8.12
N GLN A 165 4.12 13.60 7.87
CA GLN A 165 5.30 13.02 8.52
C GLN A 165 6.57 13.83 8.21
N ASN A 166 6.74 14.24 6.94
CA ASN A 166 7.87 15.07 6.53
C ASN A 166 7.83 16.46 7.20
N ALA A 167 6.65 17.07 7.29
CA ALA A 167 6.47 18.33 8.00
C ALA A 167 6.81 18.19 9.50
N GLN A 168 6.37 17.09 10.14
CA GLN A 168 6.68 16.79 11.54
C GLN A 168 8.18 16.59 11.76
N ASN A 169 8.83 15.82 10.88
CA ASN A 169 10.28 15.60 10.94
C ASN A 169 11.06 16.91 10.78
N ARG A 170 10.66 17.76 9.83
CA ARG A 170 11.26 19.10 9.63
C ARG A 170 11.06 19.98 10.86
N LEU A 171 9.85 20.00 11.42
CA LEU A 171 9.54 20.76 12.64
C LEU A 171 10.40 20.30 13.82
N MET A 172 10.54 18.98 14.01
CA MET A 172 11.37 18.42 15.07
C MET A 172 12.85 18.79 14.88
N ASN A 173 13.37 18.68 13.66
CA ASN A 173 14.75 19.07 13.36
C ASN A 173 14.99 20.57 13.61
N LEU A 174 14.08 21.45 13.20
CA LEU A 174 14.17 22.87 13.48
C LEU A 174 14.04 23.18 14.98
N ALA A 175 13.21 22.44 15.70
CA ALA A 175 13.12 22.56 17.14
C ALA A 175 14.44 22.16 17.82
N LEU A 176 15.07 21.07 17.40
CA LEU A 176 16.37 20.64 17.90
C LEU A 176 17.47 21.67 17.60
N ILE A 177 17.50 22.24 16.40
CA ILE A 177 18.45 23.30 16.03
C ILE A 177 18.23 24.53 16.91
N GLN A 178 16.99 24.97 17.09
CA GLN A 178 16.70 26.10 17.97
C GLN A 178 17.09 25.83 19.42
N GLU A 179 16.84 24.62 19.94
CA GLU A 179 17.26 24.28 21.31
C GLU A 179 18.78 24.26 21.45
N GLN A 180 19.50 23.77 20.43
CA GLN A 180 20.95 23.87 20.39
C GLN A 180 21.42 25.33 20.37
N GLU A 181 20.77 26.21 19.60
CA GLU A 181 21.07 27.65 19.61
C GLU A 181 20.72 28.32 20.95
N ASN A 182 19.63 27.92 21.59
CA ASN A 182 19.21 28.45 22.89
C ASN A 182 20.20 28.13 24.02
N VAL A 183 20.91 27.00 23.92
CA VAL A 183 21.98 26.61 24.86
C VAL A 183 23.17 27.58 24.76
N PHE A 184 23.49 28.07 23.57
CA PHE A 184 24.63 28.97 23.34
C PHE A 184 24.20 30.43 23.21
N GLN A 185 24.42 31.20 24.27
CA GLN A 185 24.10 32.63 24.26
C GLN A 185 24.93 33.38 23.22
N LYS A 186 24.26 34.23 22.43
CA LYS A 186 24.87 35.16 21.48
C LYS A 186 25.12 36.50 22.18
N PHE A 187 26.22 37.17 21.88
CA PHE A 187 26.60 38.46 22.45
C PHE A 187 26.92 39.47 21.35
N ILE A 188 26.51 40.72 21.52
CA ILE A 188 27.00 41.85 20.72
C ILE A 188 28.24 42.40 21.41
N VAL A 189 29.31 42.60 20.65
CA VAL A 189 30.58 43.13 21.14
C VAL A 189 30.94 44.41 20.38
N ASP A 190 31.27 45.48 21.13
CA ASP A 190 31.83 46.70 20.55
C ASP A 190 33.31 46.46 20.20
N THR A 191 33.61 46.35 18.90
CA THR A 191 34.97 46.10 18.38
C THR A 191 35.91 47.28 18.56
N ASP A 192 35.38 48.48 18.85
CA ASP A 192 36.21 49.65 19.11
C ASP A 192 36.87 49.56 20.50
N ILE A 193 36.25 48.82 21.42
CA ILE A 193 36.74 48.59 22.80
C ILE A 193 37.49 47.26 22.90
N ILE A 194 36.99 46.20 22.25
CA ILE A 194 37.63 44.88 22.22
C ILE A 194 38.10 44.59 20.78
N PRO A 195 39.34 44.95 20.43
CA PRO A 195 39.84 44.85 19.06
C PRO A 195 40.13 43.40 18.62
N ASN A 196 40.25 42.45 19.55
CA ASN A 196 40.55 41.05 19.25
C ASN A 196 39.44 40.12 19.78
N LEU A 197 38.52 39.76 18.87
CA LEU A 197 37.41 38.82 19.13
C LEU A 197 37.87 37.39 19.39
N ASP A 198 39.07 37.00 18.95
CA ASP A 198 39.57 35.63 19.15
C ASP A 198 39.91 35.34 20.62
N LEU A 199 40.15 36.37 21.43
CA LEU A 199 40.35 36.25 22.89
C LEU A 199 39.06 35.92 23.63
N LEU A 200 37.90 36.14 23.02
CA LEU A 200 36.58 35.85 23.60
C LEU A 200 36.08 34.43 23.23
N LYS A 201 36.70 33.76 22.27
CA LYS A 201 36.39 32.37 21.91
C LYS A 201 36.95 31.45 23.00
N ALA A 202 36.11 31.06 23.97
CA ALA A 202 36.42 29.98 24.90
C ALA A 202 36.71 28.66 24.14
N PRO A 203 37.44 27.69 24.73
CA PRO A 203 37.92 26.49 24.04
C PRO A 203 36.84 25.42 23.93
N THR A 204 35.68 25.77 23.39
CA THR A 204 34.62 24.82 23.07
C THR A 204 34.29 24.93 21.59
N ASP A 205 34.30 23.79 20.89
CA ASP A 205 34.16 23.68 19.43
C ASP A 205 32.82 24.21 18.87
N ARG A 206 31.90 24.66 19.75
CA ARG A 206 30.59 25.26 19.43
C ARG A 206 30.27 26.53 20.26
N GLY A 207 31.29 27.20 20.81
CA GLY A 207 31.19 28.26 21.82
C GLY A 207 30.24 29.44 21.54
N HIS A 208 30.06 30.30 22.55
CA HIS A 208 29.26 31.53 22.46
C HIS A 208 29.57 32.32 21.19
N GLN A 209 28.53 32.75 20.48
CA GLN A 209 28.69 33.55 19.27
C GLN A 209 28.81 35.03 19.63
N TYR A 210 29.85 35.69 19.10
CA TYR A 210 30.07 37.13 19.30
C TYR A 210 29.86 37.85 17.97
N ILE A 211 28.88 38.76 17.94
CA ILE A 211 28.54 39.57 16.78
C ILE A 211 29.22 40.94 16.95
N ALA A 212 30.09 41.28 16.01
CA ALA A 212 30.80 42.55 15.99
C ALA A 212 29.86 43.71 15.62
N ALA A 213 29.79 44.73 16.47
CA ALA A 213 29.10 45.98 16.17
C ALA A 213 30.05 47.16 16.42
N SER A 214 30.52 47.80 15.34
CA SER A 214 31.31 49.04 15.45
C SER A 214 30.39 50.24 15.31
N SER A 215 30.57 51.23 16.19
CA SER A 215 29.97 52.54 16.04
C SER A 215 31.12 53.50 15.78
N ASN A 216 31.46 53.76 14.51
CA ASN A 216 32.53 54.66 14.01
C ASN A 216 32.57 56.07 14.68
N LYS A 217 32.81 56.14 15.99
CA LYS A 217 32.73 57.32 16.85
C LYS A 217 33.79 57.16 17.94
N SER A 218 34.49 58.27 18.18
CA SER A 218 35.63 58.41 19.08
C SER A 218 35.44 57.70 20.44
N LEU A 219 36.53 57.10 20.94
CA LEU A 219 36.64 56.36 22.21
C LEU A 219 36.36 57.21 23.47
N ALA A 220 36.22 58.54 23.33
CA ALA A 220 35.99 59.44 24.46
C ALA A 220 34.60 59.24 25.07
N GLY A 221 34.53 58.63 26.26
CA GLY A 221 33.31 58.49 27.06
C GLY A 221 32.54 57.17 26.88
N LYS A 222 33.07 56.18 26.14
CA LYS A 222 32.46 54.85 26.06
C LYS A 222 32.67 54.08 27.37
N ASN A 223 31.60 53.45 27.87
CA ASN A 223 31.59 52.75 29.16
C ASN A 223 31.86 51.25 28.95
N ILE A 224 32.88 50.71 29.62
CA ILE A 224 33.30 49.29 29.52
C ILE A 224 32.15 48.36 29.94
N THR A 225 31.30 48.79 30.86
CA THR A 225 30.17 48.00 31.38
C THR A 225 29.19 47.55 30.29
N ASN A 226 29.11 48.27 29.16
CA ASN A 226 28.19 47.96 28.05
C ASN A 226 28.91 47.42 26.80
N SER A 227 30.19 47.06 26.87
CA SER A 227 30.97 46.64 25.69
C SER A 227 30.64 45.22 25.21
N ILE A 228 30.00 44.40 26.06
CA ILE A 228 29.47 43.08 25.74
C ILE A 228 28.02 43.05 26.22
N GLN A 229 27.07 42.90 25.30
CA GLN A 229 25.66 42.76 25.65
C GLN A 229 25.15 41.40 25.19
N PRO A 230 24.50 40.61 26.07
CA PRO A 230 23.83 39.40 25.63
C PRO A 230 22.67 39.78 24.73
N ILE A 231 22.57 39.13 23.57
CA ILE A 231 21.34 39.15 22.80
C ILE A 231 20.39 38.19 23.50
N ASN A 232 19.21 38.69 23.85
CA ASN A 232 18.16 37.85 24.41
C ASN A 232 17.37 37.18 23.26
N ASP A 233 18.10 36.39 22.45
CA ASP A 233 17.55 35.58 21.35
C ASP A 233 17.02 34.24 21.83
N LYS A 234 16.95 34.03 23.16
CA LYS A 234 16.29 32.86 23.74
C LYS A 234 14.82 32.94 23.42
N MET A 235 14.46 32.43 22.25
CA MET A 235 13.08 32.23 21.87
C MET A 235 12.55 31.17 22.84
N PRO A 236 11.52 31.49 23.65
CA PRO A 236 10.87 30.51 24.51
C PRO A 236 10.53 29.27 23.67
N LEU A 237 10.54 28.09 24.29
CA LEU A 237 10.03 26.89 23.64
C LEU A 237 8.56 27.18 23.28
N ASP A 238 8.37 27.57 22.02
CA ASP A 238 7.20 28.32 21.63
C ASP A 238 6.00 27.36 21.73
N THR A 239 5.00 27.71 22.54
CA THR A 239 3.75 26.95 22.63
C THR A 239 3.14 26.76 21.25
N SER A 240 3.45 27.68 20.32
CA SER A 240 3.13 27.59 18.90
C SER A 240 3.65 26.31 18.24
N LYS A 241 4.87 25.83 18.56
CA LYS A 241 5.43 24.59 17.99
C LYS A 241 4.72 23.33 18.50
N LEU A 242 4.38 23.31 19.78
CA LEU A 242 3.60 22.21 20.35
C LEU A 242 2.22 22.17 19.71
N SER A 243 1.57 23.34 19.57
CA SER A 243 0.27 23.45 18.90
C SER A 243 0.33 23.09 17.41
N LEU A 244 1.44 23.38 16.72
CA LEU A 244 1.66 22.99 15.33
C LEU A 244 1.86 21.47 15.20
N SER A 245 2.62 20.84 16.11
CA SER A 245 2.73 19.38 16.14
C SER A 245 1.38 18.73 16.37
N GLU A 246 0.61 19.20 17.35
CA GLU A 246 -0.76 18.72 17.61
C GLU A 246 -1.68 18.92 16.40
N THR A 247 -1.54 20.04 15.69
CA THR A 247 -2.30 20.30 14.45
C THR A 247 -1.91 19.31 13.34
N ILE A 248 -0.62 19.03 13.17
CA ILE A 248 -0.14 18.04 12.18
C ILE A 248 -0.68 16.65 12.54
N ASP A 249 -0.64 16.25 13.81
CA ASP A 249 -1.17 14.97 14.27
C ASP A 249 -2.69 14.90 14.05
N GLN A 250 -3.44 15.97 14.33
CA GLN A 250 -4.88 16.06 14.03
C GLN A 250 -5.16 15.92 12.53
N LEU A 251 -4.33 16.52 11.67
CA LEU A 251 -4.45 16.38 10.22
C LEU A 251 -4.18 14.94 9.77
N VAL A 252 -3.22 14.24 10.35
CA VAL A 252 -2.99 12.81 10.09
C VAL A 252 -4.22 12.01 10.49
N GLN A 253 -4.77 12.24 11.67
CA GLN A 253 -5.97 11.54 12.16
C GLN A 253 -7.21 11.82 11.30
N SER A 254 -7.41 13.07 10.87
CA SER A 254 -8.55 13.44 10.02
C SER A 254 -8.43 12.86 8.62
N THR A 255 -7.22 12.82 8.07
CA THR A 255 -6.96 12.34 6.71
C THR A 255 -7.08 10.81 6.63
N THR A 256 -6.64 10.11 7.66
CA THR A 256 -6.63 8.64 7.70
C THR A 256 -7.90 8.04 8.33
N GLY A 257 -8.73 8.85 8.98
CA GLY A 257 -9.87 8.37 9.78
C GLY A 257 -9.48 7.65 11.08
N PHE A 258 -8.19 7.44 11.36
CA PHE A 258 -7.70 6.82 12.59
C PHE A 258 -7.53 7.85 13.70
N THR A 259 -8.64 8.20 14.36
CA THR A 259 -8.63 9.10 15.52
C THR A 259 -8.24 8.38 16.82
N ASP A 260 -7.77 9.14 17.82
CA ASP A 260 -7.47 8.61 19.15
C ASP A 260 -8.70 7.98 19.84
N GLN A 261 -9.91 8.47 19.54
CA GLN A 261 -11.16 7.85 20.01
C GLN A 261 -11.35 6.44 19.46
N ASN A 262 -10.99 6.20 18.19
CA ASN A 262 -11.04 4.87 17.60
C ASN A 262 -10.01 3.91 18.25
N ARG A 263 -8.95 4.47 18.83
CA ARG A 263 -7.94 3.74 19.62
C ARG A 263 -8.34 3.56 21.10
N GLY A 264 -9.54 4.00 21.48
CA GLY A 264 -10.05 3.90 22.84
C GLY A 264 -9.57 5.01 23.79
N LEU A 265 -8.89 6.03 23.28
CA LEU A 265 -8.46 7.21 24.03
C LEU A 265 -9.53 8.29 23.89
N GLN A 266 -10.39 8.44 24.90
CA GLN A 266 -11.37 9.52 24.92
C GLN A 266 -10.74 10.83 25.39
N ALA A 267 -10.93 11.91 24.62
CA ALA A 267 -10.59 13.26 25.05
C ALA A 267 -11.51 13.69 26.20
N ALA A 268 -10.93 14.23 27.27
CA ALA A 268 -11.62 14.51 28.54
C ALA A 268 -12.79 15.53 28.46
N ASN A 269 -12.94 16.28 27.36
CA ASN A 269 -13.86 17.42 27.25
C ASN A 269 -14.84 17.36 26.05
N GLN A 270 -15.11 16.19 25.48
CA GLN A 270 -16.11 16.09 24.40
C GLN A 270 -17.54 15.89 24.94
N THR A 271 -18.50 16.59 24.36
CA THR A 271 -19.93 16.35 24.64
C THR A 271 -20.36 15.02 24.00
N LEU A 272 -21.31 14.31 24.64
CA LEU A 272 -21.79 13.00 24.16
C LEU A 272 -22.23 13.03 22.68
N GLY A 273 -22.91 14.11 22.27
CA GLY A 273 -23.37 14.27 20.88
C GLY A 273 -22.22 14.46 19.88
N GLN A 274 -21.17 15.20 20.24
CA GLN A 274 -19.99 15.37 19.39
C GLN A 274 -19.20 14.07 19.25
N ALA A 275 -19.02 13.34 20.35
CA ALA A 275 -18.36 12.04 20.33
C ALA A 275 -19.13 11.02 19.45
N GLN A 276 -20.46 11.02 19.50
CA GLN A 276 -21.29 10.17 18.64
C GLN A 276 -21.17 10.52 17.16
N ILE A 277 -21.20 11.81 16.78
CA ILE A 277 -21.04 12.23 15.38
C ILE A 277 -19.64 11.88 14.86
N GLN A 278 -18.59 12.11 15.66
CA GLN A 278 -17.22 11.78 15.29
C GLN A 278 -17.01 10.26 15.12
N GLN A 279 -17.62 9.45 16.00
CA GLN A 279 -17.61 8.00 15.89
C GLN A 279 -18.39 7.51 14.67
N GLN A 280 -19.54 8.11 14.36
CA GLN A 280 -20.33 7.77 13.17
C GLN A 280 -19.56 8.05 11.88
N ASN A 281 -18.91 9.21 11.77
CA ASN A 281 -18.10 9.56 10.60
C ASN A 281 -16.88 8.64 10.46
N SER A 282 -16.20 8.32 11.56
CA SER A 282 -15.09 7.37 11.57
C SER A 282 -15.54 5.97 11.09
N ASN A 283 -16.67 5.48 11.62
CA ASN A 283 -17.22 4.19 11.22
C ASN A 283 -17.60 4.17 9.73
N LEU A 284 -18.09 5.29 9.17
CA LEU A 284 -18.40 5.38 7.75
C LEU A 284 -17.15 5.26 6.89
N LEU A 285 -16.06 5.95 7.25
CA LEU A 285 -14.77 5.82 6.55
C LEU A 285 -14.21 4.40 6.62
N PHE A 286 -14.17 3.79 7.82
CA PHE A 286 -13.73 2.39 7.95
C PHE A 286 -14.59 1.42 7.15
N ASN A 287 -15.89 1.68 7.07
CA ASN A 287 -16.78 0.85 6.27
C ASN A 287 -16.47 0.96 4.78
N LEU A 288 -16.19 2.17 4.29
CA LEU A 288 -15.78 2.38 2.91
C LEU A 288 -14.45 1.70 2.63
N ASP A 289 -13.43 1.92 3.46
CA ASP A 289 -12.10 1.28 3.31
C ASP A 289 -12.22 -0.25 3.29
N ALA A 290 -12.97 -0.82 4.22
CA ALA A 290 -13.21 -2.26 4.28
C ALA A 290 -13.96 -2.79 3.04
N THR A 291 -14.86 -1.99 2.47
CA THR A 291 -15.53 -2.35 1.22
C THR A 291 -14.55 -2.32 0.04
N MET A 292 -13.69 -1.30 -0.06
CA MET A 292 -12.71 -1.20 -1.15
C MET A 292 -11.68 -2.33 -1.10
N ILE A 293 -11.15 -2.63 0.10
CA ILE A 293 -10.26 -3.78 0.32
C ILE A 293 -10.99 -5.08 -0.03
N GLY A 294 -12.24 -5.22 0.37
CA GLY A 294 -13.06 -6.40 0.06
C GLY A 294 -13.28 -6.61 -1.44
N LEU A 295 -13.44 -5.54 -2.23
CA LEU A 295 -13.52 -5.63 -3.69
C LEU A 295 -12.20 -6.10 -4.30
N GLY A 296 -11.07 -5.57 -3.84
CA GLY A 296 -9.74 -6.02 -4.27
C GLY A 296 -9.48 -7.49 -3.93
N GLU A 297 -9.87 -7.93 -2.73
CA GLU A 297 -9.79 -9.35 -2.36
C GLU A 297 -10.70 -10.22 -3.23
N GLU A 298 -11.95 -9.81 -3.47
CA GLU A 298 -12.90 -10.53 -4.34
C GLU A 298 -12.32 -10.70 -5.75
N ASP A 299 -11.76 -9.64 -6.33
CA ASP A 299 -11.08 -9.67 -7.64
C ASP A 299 -9.88 -10.62 -7.64
N PHE A 300 -9.04 -10.59 -6.60
CA PHE A 300 -7.89 -11.50 -6.48
C PHE A 300 -8.36 -12.97 -6.47
N TRP A 301 -9.38 -13.27 -5.66
CA TRP A 301 -9.85 -14.63 -5.49
C TRP A 301 -10.55 -15.17 -6.75
N LEU A 302 -11.37 -14.36 -7.41
CA LEU A 302 -12.12 -14.75 -8.62
C LEU A 302 -11.23 -14.78 -9.86
N ASN A 303 -10.47 -13.71 -10.12
CA ASN A 303 -9.82 -13.51 -11.41
C ASN A 303 -8.39 -14.06 -11.45
N ILE A 304 -7.69 -14.07 -10.31
CA ILE A 304 -6.30 -14.54 -10.25
C ILE A 304 -6.24 -15.95 -9.68
N TRP A 305 -6.76 -16.16 -8.46
CA TRP A 305 -6.60 -17.44 -7.76
C TRP A 305 -7.43 -18.56 -8.40
N TYR A 306 -8.73 -18.35 -8.62
CA TYR A 306 -9.60 -19.38 -9.21
C TYR A 306 -9.19 -19.72 -10.65
N ARG A 307 -8.79 -18.70 -11.42
CA ARG A 307 -8.24 -18.90 -12.77
C ARG A 307 -6.93 -19.69 -12.76
N SER A 308 -6.02 -19.39 -11.82
CA SER A 308 -4.80 -20.18 -11.61
C SER A 308 -5.12 -21.62 -11.24
N ILE A 309 -6.17 -21.85 -10.44
CA ILE A 309 -6.64 -23.22 -10.20
C ILE A 309 -7.06 -23.87 -11.51
N LYS A 310 -7.91 -23.25 -12.33
CA LYS A 310 -8.32 -23.87 -13.61
C LYS A 310 -7.14 -24.16 -14.55
N ALA A 311 -6.18 -23.25 -14.66
CA ALA A 311 -5.00 -23.40 -15.51
C ALA A 311 -4.07 -24.54 -15.05
N PHE A 312 -3.84 -24.65 -13.74
CA PHE A 312 -2.83 -25.56 -13.18
C PHE A 312 -3.42 -26.85 -12.59
N PHE A 313 -4.72 -26.90 -12.28
CA PHE A 313 -5.41 -28.09 -11.75
C PHE A 313 -5.25 -29.31 -12.66
N PRO A 314 -5.37 -29.21 -14.01
CA PRO A 314 -5.13 -30.35 -14.89
C PRO A 314 -3.68 -30.84 -14.89
N LYS A 315 -2.72 -30.00 -14.49
CA LYS A 315 -1.27 -30.26 -14.56
C LYS A 315 -0.71 -30.89 -13.26
N THR A 316 -1.47 -30.91 -12.18
CA THR A 316 -1.07 -31.47 -10.87
C THR A 316 -1.85 -32.72 -10.50
N LYS A 317 -1.16 -33.82 -10.14
CA LYS A 317 -1.80 -35.09 -9.75
C LYS A 317 -2.46 -35.05 -8.36
N ASP A 318 -1.76 -34.49 -7.38
CA ASP A 318 -2.16 -34.55 -5.96
C ASP A 318 -2.34 -33.11 -5.44
N LYS A 319 -3.43 -32.85 -4.69
CA LYS A 319 -3.63 -31.56 -4.02
C LYS A 319 -3.76 -31.73 -2.52
N LEU A 320 -3.22 -30.77 -1.78
CA LEU A 320 -3.23 -30.72 -0.33
C LEU A 320 -4.15 -29.59 0.13
N PHE A 321 -5.34 -29.93 0.64
CA PHE A 321 -6.21 -28.97 1.31
C PHE A 321 -5.96 -29.04 2.82
N ARG A 322 -5.51 -27.92 3.40
CA ARG A 322 -5.39 -27.77 4.86
C ARG A 322 -6.56 -26.91 5.34
N ILE A 323 -7.58 -27.55 5.92
CA ILE A 323 -8.66 -26.81 6.57
C ILE A 323 -8.17 -26.44 7.97
N GLY A 324 -7.94 -25.14 8.17
CA GLY A 324 -7.58 -24.59 9.48
C GLY A 324 -8.78 -24.56 10.40
N SER A 325 -9.07 -25.66 11.09
CA SER A 325 -9.84 -25.61 12.35
C SER A 325 -8.84 -25.33 13.47
N GLY A 326 -9.08 -24.28 14.26
CA GLY A 326 -8.12 -23.65 15.20
C GLY A 326 -7.48 -24.54 16.29
N ILE A 327 -7.67 -25.87 16.27
CA ILE A 327 -7.06 -26.81 17.21
C ILE A 327 -6.38 -27.99 16.48
N SER A 328 -6.80 -28.36 15.27
CA SER A 328 -6.06 -29.33 14.44
C SER A 328 -6.37 -29.09 12.97
N GLY A 329 -5.32 -28.80 12.19
CA GLY A 329 -5.45 -28.76 10.74
C GLY A 329 -5.55 -30.18 10.21
N ARG A 330 -6.75 -30.62 9.84
CA ARG A 330 -6.88 -31.87 9.06
C ARG A 330 -6.43 -31.57 7.64
N THR A 331 -5.47 -32.35 7.17
CA THR A 331 -4.97 -32.28 5.82
C THR A 331 -5.70 -33.34 5.02
N PHE A 332 -6.48 -32.92 4.03
CA PHE A 332 -7.11 -33.83 3.09
C PHE A 332 -6.33 -33.78 1.78
N THR A 333 -5.83 -34.94 1.36
CA THR A 333 -5.24 -35.11 0.04
C THR A 333 -6.30 -35.78 -0.82
N PHE A 334 -6.73 -35.11 -1.88
CA PHE A 334 -7.61 -35.69 -2.88
C PHE A 334 -6.93 -35.63 -4.24
N ASN A 335 -7.21 -36.63 -5.06
CA ASN A 335 -6.80 -36.72 -6.45
C ASN A 335 -7.89 -36.14 -7.36
N ARG A 336 -7.51 -35.80 -8.59
CA ARG A 336 -8.45 -35.36 -9.64
C ARG A 336 -9.60 -36.35 -9.83
N ASP A 337 -9.31 -37.65 -9.71
CA ASP A 337 -10.26 -38.73 -9.91
C ASP A 337 -11.23 -38.91 -8.73
N ASP A 338 -10.94 -38.30 -7.58
CA ASP A 338 -11.82 -38.33 -6.40
C ASP A 338 -12.96 -37.29 -6.49
N ILE A 339 -12.86 -36.34 -7.42
CA ILE A 339 -13.91 -35.36 -7.71
C ILE A 339 -14.77 -35.93 -8.83
N LEU A 340 -15.73 -36.79 -8.45
CA LEU A 340 -16.76 -37.33 -9.34
C LEU A 340 -17.82 -36.26 -9.63
N SER A 341 -17.49 -35.29 -10.49
CA SER A 341 -18.46 -34.32 -10.98
C SER A 341 -18.34 -34.18 -12.49
N SER A 342 -19.45 -34.40 -13.20
CA SER A 342 -19.57 -34.09 -14.64
C SER A 342 -19.72 -32.59 -14.90
N ILE A 343 -19.91 -31.80 -13.85
CA ILE A 343 -20.13 -30.36 -13.86
C ILE A 343 -18.97 -29.71 -13.12
N ASP A 344 -18.37 -28.66 -13.69
CA ASP A 344 -17.32 -27.92 -12.99
C ASP A 344 -17.87 -27.38 -11.66
N PRO A 345 -17.13 -27.47 -10.54
CA PRO A 345 -17.59 -26.89 -9.28
C PRO A 345 -17.74 -25.38 -9.45
N ASP A 346 -18.96 -24.90 -9.20
CA ASP A 346 -19.25 -23.47 -9.10
C ASP A 346 -18.69 -22.97 -7.76
N VAL A 347 -17.72 -22.06 -7.84
CA VAL A 347 -17.03 -21.50 -6.67
C VAL A 347 -17.39 -20.03 -6.62
N THR A 348 -18.42 -19.71 -5.84
CA THR A 348 -18.77 -18.32 -5.54
C THR A 348 -17.96 -17.86 -4.33
N ILE A 349 -17.14 -16.84 -4.53
CA ILE A 349 -16.36 -16.23 -3.45
C ILE A 349 -17.05 -14.92 -3.11
N ILE A 350 -17.66 -14.86 -1.94
CA ILE A 350 -18.40 -13.69 -1.47
C ILE A 350 -17.75 -13.24 -0.16
N SER A 351 -17.49 -11.94 -0.05
CA SER A 351 -17.09 -11.36 1.24
C SER A 351 -18.12 -11.74 2.31
N LYS A 352 -17.64 -12.28 3.45
CA LYS A 352 -18.52 -12.69 4.56
C LYS A 352 -19.48 -11.57 4.97
N ARG A 353 -19.01 -10.32 4.93
CA ARG A 353 -19.80 -9.13 5.23
C ARG A 353 -20.95 -8.95 4.24
N ARG A 354 -20.64 -8.96 2.95
CA ARG A 354 -21.64 -8.84 1.88
C ARG A 354 -22.65 -9.97 1.92
N LYS A 355 -22.20 -11.21 2.17
CA LYS A 355 -23.08 -12.35 2.39
C LYS A 355 -24.02 -12.14 3.58
N MET A 356 -23.51 -11.67 4.71
CA MET A 356 -24.37 -11.35 5.87
C MET A 356 -25.36 -10.21 5.57
N ASP A 357 -24.97 -9.21 4.78
CA ASP A 357 -25.85 -8.11 4.39
C ASP A 357 -26.94 -8.58 3.41
N GLU A 358 -26.60 -9.42 2.43
CA GLU A 358 -27.53 -10.08 1.52
C GLU A 358 -28.50 -11.00 2.29
N GLU A 359 -27.99 -11.82 3.22
CA GLU A 359 -28.79 -12.68 4.09
C GLU A 359 -29.74 -11.85 4.98
N ARG A 360 -29.29 -10.70 5.49
CA ARG A 360 -30.13 -9.76 6.25
C ARG A 360 -31.21 -9.11 5.39
N GLN A 361 -30.87 -8.67 4.18
CA GLN A 361 -31.83 -8.10 3.24
C GLN A 361 -32.86 -9.15 2.81
N MET A 362 -32.41 -10.36 2.51
CA MET A 362 -33.25 -11.50 2.18
C MET A 362 -34.17 -11.84 3.34
N LEU A 363 -33.65 -11.91 4.58
CA LEU A 363 -34.46 -12.12 5.77
C LEU A 363 -35.50 -11.01 5.98
N ALA A 364 -35.13 -9.74 5.78
CA ALA A 364 -36.04 -8.61 5.88
C ALA A 364 -37.16 -8.66 4.82
N GLN A 365 -36.82 -8.95 3.57
CA GLN A 365 -37.78 -9.18 2.49
C GLN A 365 -38.67 -10.38 2.80
N MET A 366 -38.08 -11.47 3.29
CA MET A 366 -38.82 -12.69 3.60
C MET A 366 -39.81 -12.49 4.74
N ASN A 367 -39.40 -11.76 5.79
CA ASN A 367 -40.28 -11.35 6.89
C ASN A 367 -41.43 -10.45 6.43
N ALA A 368 -41.17 -9.55 5.48
CA ALA A 368 -42.21 -8.67 4.93
C ALA A 368 -43.23 -9.44 4.05
N GLN A 369 -42.78 -10.45 3.31
CA GLN A 369 -43.64 -11.26 2.43
C GLN A 369 -44.34 -12.42 3.15
N TRP A 370 -43.82 -12.86 4.30
CA TRP A 370 -44.34 -14.02 5.03
C TRP A 370 -45.83 -13.92 5.40
N PRO A 371 -46.36 -12.78 5.88
CA PRO A 371 -47.79 -12.64 6.16
C PRO A 371 -48.66 -12.83 4.91
N LEU A 372 -48.20 -12.37 3.74
CA LEU A 372 -48.92 -12.50 2.47
C LEU A 372 -48.95 -13.96 2.00
N ILE A 373 -47.82 -14.67 2.11
CA ILE A 373 -47.70 -16.10 1.76
C ILE A 373 -48.54 -16.97 2.71
N GLN A 374 -48.62 -16.60 3.99
CA GLN A 374 -49.49 -17.29 4.95
C GLN A 374 -50.97 -17.18 4.58
N GLN A 375 -51.40 -16.00 4.16
CA GLN A 375 -52.80 -15.68 3.86
C GLN A 375 -53.27 -16.20 2.50
N ASP A 376 -52.37 -16.50 1.56
CA ASP A 376 -52.73 -17.03 0.25
C ASP A 376 -53.19 -18.51 0.34
N PRO A 377 -54.45 -18.83 0.01
CA PRO A 377 -54.97 -20.20 0.02
C PRO A 377 -54.46 -21.06 -1.15
N ASN A 378 -53.89 -20.44 -2.20
CA ASN A 378 -53.42 -21.15 -3.40
C ASN A 378 -52.00 -21.71 -3.25
N ILE A 379 -51.25 -21.30 -2.22
CA ILE A 379 -49.88 -21.77 -1.99
C ILE A 379 -49.92 -23.07 -1.17
N PRO A 380 -49.33 -24.18 -1.66
CA PRO A 380 -49.26 -25.44 -0.92
C PRO A 380 -48.56 -25.31 0.43
N GLN A 381 -49.04 -26.03 1.45
CA GLN A 381 -48.46 -26.02 2.81
C GLN A 381 -46.97 -26.41 2.84
N VAL A 382 -46.53 -27.28 1.92
CA VAL A 382 -45.12 -27.67 1.77
C VAL A 382 -44.24 -26.49 1.32
N SER A 383 -44.74 -25.64 0.42
CA SER A 383 -44.01 -24.44 0.00
C SER A 383 -43.90 -23.43 1.14
N LYS A 384 -44.95 -23.30 1.98
CA LYS A 384 -44.94 -22.46 3.19
C LYS A 384 -43.91 -22.95 4.21
N SER A 385 -43.78 -24.26 4.41
CA SER A 385 -42.80 -24.83 5.36
C SER A 385 -41.36 -24.73 4.86
N ILE A 386 -41.12 -24.88 3.55
CA ILE A 386 -39.80 -24.64 2.93
C ILE A 386 -39.39 -23.16 3.10
N TYR A 387 -40.32 -22.24 2.83
CA TYR A 387 -40.08 -20.81 3.00
C TYR A 387 -39.76 -20.45 4.46
N PHE A 388 -40.53 -20.99 5.41
CA PHE A 388 -40.29 -20.80 6.85
C PHE A 388 -38.94 -21.36 7.30
N ARG A 389 -38.57 -22.56 6.83
CA ARG A 389 -37.28 -23.17 7.13
C ARG A 389 -36.12 -22.32 6.60
N LYS A 390 -36.24 -21.80 5.38
CA LYS A 390 -35.23 -20.92 4.80
C LYS A 390 -35.08 -19.61 5.59
N MET A 391 -36.18 -19.08 6.12
CA MET A 391 -36.17 -17.90 6.98
C MET A 391 -35.47 -18.17 8.33
N LEU A 392 -35.65 -19.35 8.92
CA LEU A 392 -34.94 -19.77 10.14
C LEU A 392 -33.45 -20.03 9.91
N GLU A 393 -33.06 -20.50 8.72
CA GLU A 393 -31.64 -20.68 8.36
C GLU A 393 -30.90 -19.36 8.17
N LEU A 394 -31.61 -18.26 7.93
CA LEU A 394 -31.06 -16.91 7.74
C LEU A 394 -31.03 -16.08 9.04
N GLN A 395 -31.58 -16.59 10.15
CA GLN A 395 -31.48 -16.02 11.50
C GLN A 395 -30.24 -16.54 12.22
#